data_AF-A0A924I0G8-F1
#
_entry.id   AF-A0A924I0G8-F1
#
_cell.length_a   1.000
_cell.length_b   1.000
_cell.length_c   1.000
_cell.angle_alpha   90.00
_cell.angle_beta   90.00
_cell.angle_gamma   90.00
#
_symmetry.space_group_name_H-M   'P 1'
#
loop_
_entity.id
_entity.type
_entity.pdbx_description
1 polymer ?
#
loop_
_entity_poly.entity_id
_entity_poly.type
_entity_poly.pdbx_seq_one_letter_code
_entity_poly.pdbx_strand_id
1 'polypeptide(L)'
;DPSIPEVVAFAESRIRRETIAAEDILHDLGAFSMISSDSQAMGRIGEVIIRTWQTAHKMKSQRGALTGDGDRSDNHRVKRYLAKYTINPAIAHGIANHVGSVEVGKLADLCLWNPAMFGVKPAMVIKGGMIAWSQMGDANASIPTPQPVHMRPMFGSFGGAIHDTSITFLSKHAIDSGLPSAIGLQKRTAAVCGIRQLTKRDLKLNDAMPHMEVDPETYEVRADGELLTCEPATVLPMAQRYFLF
;
A
#
# COMPACT_ATOMS: atom_id res chain seq x y z
N ASP A 1 -20.77 -6.14 24.00
CA ASP A 1 -21.11 -5.80 25.39
C ASP A 1 -19.98 -6.33 26.27
N PRO A 2 -19.17 -5.45 26.90
CA PRO A 2 -18.05 -5.86 27.74
C PRO A 2 -18.49 -6.55 29.04
N SER A 3 -19.78 -6.53 29.38
CA SER A 3 -20.31 -7.24 30.56
C SER A 3 -20.52 -8.75 30.32
N ILE A 4 -20.47 -9.21 29.07
CA ILE A 4 -20.66 -10.62 28.70
C ILE A 4 -19.29 -11.29 28.58
N PRO A 5 -18.92 -12.26 29.45
CA PRO A 5 -17.60 -12.89 29.45
C PRO A 5 -17.21 -13.51 28.10
N GLU A 6 -18.16 -14.13 27.39
CA GLU A 6 -17.93 -14.75 26.09
C GLU A 6 -17.58 -13.71 25.01
N VAL A 7 -18.11 -12.49 25.13
CA VAL A 7 -17.78 -11.38 24.22
C VAL A 7 -16.38 -10.85 24.48
N VAL A 8 -15.97 -10.77 25.76
CA VAL A 8 -14.61 -10.39 26.15
C VAL A 8 -13.62 -11.45 25.66
N ALA A 9 -13.89 -12.73 25.93
CA ALA A 9 -13.06 -13.85 25.49
C ALA A 9 -12.92 -13.87 23.95
N PHE A 10 -14.01 -13.64 23.21
CA PHE A 10 -13.95 -13.52 21.76
C PHE A 10 -13.08 -12.33 21.31
N ALA A 11 -13.21 -11.17 21.94
CA ALA A 11 -12.40 -10.00 21.62
C ALA A 11 -10.90 -10.23 21.88
N GLU A 12 -10.56 -10.83 23.01
CA GLU A 12 -9.18 -11.18 23.41
C GLU A 12 -8.58 -12.25 22.49
N SER A 13 -9.38 -13.20 22.02
CA SER A 13 -8.93 -14.22 21.05
C SER A 13 -8.49 -13.62 19.69
N ARG A 14 -8.98 -12.41 19.36
CA ARG A 14 -8.75 -11.77 18.06
C ARG A 14 -7.76 -10.61 18.11
N ILE A 15 -7.80 -9.79 19.15
CA ILE A 15 -6.91 -8.64 19.32
C ILE A 15 -5.75 -9.04 20.24
N ARG A 16 -4.68 -9.55 19.63
CA ARG A 16 -3.54 -10.14 20.33
C ARG A 16 -2.29 -9.29 20.11
N ARG A 17 -1.66 -8.87 21.20
CA ARG A 17 -0.46 -8.01 21.17
C ARG A 17 0.68 -8.72 20.45
N GLU A 18 0.82 -10.02 20.70
CA GLU A 18 1.86 -10.91 20.22
C GLU A 18 1.82 -10.97 18.68
N THR A 19 0.65 -11.24 18.10
CA THR A 19 0.51 -11.33 16.63
C THR A 19 0.65 -9.98 15.94
N ILE A 20 0.24 -8.87 16.59
CA ILE A 20 0.41 -7.51 16.05
C ILE A 20 1.90 -7.13 16.06
N ALA A 21 2.64 -7.45 17.12
CA ALA A 21 4.07 -7.21 17.19
C ALA A 21 4.85 -8.07 16.17
N ALA A 22 4.42 -9.32 15.97
CA ALA A 22 5.01 -10.21 14.98
C ALA A 22 4.77 -9.75 13.54
N GLU A 23 3.60 -9.18 13.23
CA GLU A 23 3.24 -8.66 11.91
C GLU A 23 4.26 -7.63 11.39
N ASP A 24 4.69 -6.69 12.24
CA ASP A 24 5.70 -5.69 11.89
C ASP A 24 7.01 -6.33 11.43
N ILE A 25 7.46 -7.37 12.15
CA ILE A 25 8.69 -8.09 11.85
C ILE A 25 8.52 -8.95 10.59
N LEU A 26 7.37 -9.61 10.42
CA LEU A 26 7.06 -10.39 9.21
C LEU A 26 7.02 -9.51 7.96
N HIS A 27 6.60 -8.26 8.08
CA HIS A 27 6.77 -7.29 6.99
C HIS A 27 8.24 -6.98 6.72
N ASP A 28 9.07 -6.76 7.74
CA ASP A 28 10.50 -6.44 7.56
C ASP A 28 11.28 -7.63 7.01
N LEU A 29 10.94 -8.86 7.40
CA LEU A 29 11.49 -10.11 6.86
C LEU A 29 11.07 -10.39 5.42
N GLY A 30 10.00 -9.75 4.94
CA GLY A 30 9.41 -10.05 3.63
C GLY A 30 8.52 -11.29 3.62
N ALA A 31 8.11 -11.77 4.80
CA ALA A 31 7.12 -12.83 4.93
C ALA A 31 5.69 -12.32 4.66
N PHE A 32 5.40 -11.05 4.91
CA PHE A 32 4.16 -10.39 4.46
C PHE A 32 4.43 -9.47 3.27
N SER A 33 3.80 -9.78 2.15
CA SER A 33 4.18 -9.22 0.84
C SER A 33 3.38 -8.03 0.37
N MET A 34 2.27 -7.71 1.03
CA MET A 34 1.36 -6.63 0.65
C MET A 34 0.83 -5.90 1.87
N ILE A 35 0.52 -4.62 1.71
CA ILE A 35 -0.18 -3.80 2.71
C ILE A 35 -1.40 -3.18 2.02
N SER A 36 -2.57 -3.29 2.65
CA SER A 36 -3.85 -2.79 2.16
C SER A 36 -4.58 -1.98 3.22
N SER A 37 -5.67 -1.29 2.84
CA SER A 37 -6.37 -0.39 3.76
C SER A 37 -7.46 -1.02 4.59
N ASP A 38 -8.17 -2.04 4.09
CA ASP A 38 -9.46 -2.49 4.62
C ASP A 38 -10.45 -1.33 4.88
N SER A 39 -10.75 -0.58 3.82
CA SER A 39 -11.30 0.77 3.90
C SER A 39 -12.66 0.83 4.61
N GLN A 40 -12.73 1.56 5.73
CA GLN A 40 -13.91 1.73 6.58
C GLN A 40 -14.46 0.43 7.20
N ALA A 41 -13.73 -0.68 7.06
CA ALA A 41 -14.11 -2.00 7.56
C ALA A 41 -12.98 -2.60 8.41
N MET A 42 -12.44 -1.79 9.35
CA MET A 42 -11.24 -2.03 10.17
C MET A 42 -9.93 -1.41 9.64
N GLY A 43 -9.99 -0.53 8.65
CA GLY A 43 -8.84 0.32 8.33
C GLY A 43 -9.13 1.56 7.49
N ARG A 44 -8.06 2.19 7.00
CA ARG A 44 -8.02 3.60 6.57
C ARG A 44 -7.50 3.75 5.15
N ILE A 45 -8.38 4.18 4.23
CA ILE A 45 -8.08 4.27 2.78
C ILE A 45 -6.90 5.21 2.46
N GLY A 46 -6.77 6.32 3.19
CA GLY A 46 -5.72 7.32 3.00
C GLY A 46 -4.37 6.98 3.62
N GLU A 47 -4.24 5.83 4.30
CA GLU A 47 -3.08 5.53 5.14
C GLU A 47 -2.24 4.32 4.68
N VAL A 48 -2.53 3.72 3.52
CA VAL A 48 -1.75 2.56 3.03
C VAL A 48 -0.26 2.89 2.88
N ILE A 49 0.04 4.00 2.18
CA ILE A 49 1.42 4.42 1.92
C ILE A 49 2.10 4.85 3.22
N ILE A 50 1.43 5.67 4.03
CA ILE A 50 2.02 6.23 5.25
C ILE A 50 2.33 5.15 6.30
N ARG A 51 1.41 4.17 6.47
CA ARG A 51 1.60 3.05 7.41
C ARG A 51 2.71 2.13 6.95
N THR A 52 2.83 1.88 5.65
CA THR A 52 3.97 1.14 5.07
C THR A 52 5.31 1.76 5.51
N TRP A 53 5.45 3.08 5.37
CA TRP A 53 6.69 3.77 5.72
C TRP A 53 6.91 3.92 7.23
N GLN A 54 5.84 4.05 8.02
CA GLN A 54 5.93 4.02 9.48
C GLN A 54 6.41 2.66 9.99
N THR A 55 5.92 1.56 9.42
CA THR A 55 6.42 0.21 9.74
C THR A 55 7.89 0.06 9.35
N ALA A 56 8.28 0.48 8.13
CA ALA A 56 9.69 0.44 7.71
C ALA A 56 10.59 1.25 8.65
N HIS A 57 10.14 2.43 9.08
CA HIS A 57 10.86 3.27 10.04
C HIS A 57 11.00 2.60 11.40
N LYS A 58 9.89 2.09 11.97
CA LYS A 58 9.90 1.39 13.27
C LYS A 58 10.88 0.21 13.24
N MET A 59 10.84 -0.58 12.18
CA MET A 59 11.70 -1.75 12.01
C MET A 59 13.17 -1.37 11.87
N LYS A 60 13.49 -0.29 11.14
CA LYS A 60 14.86 0.25 11.16
C LYS A 60 15.31 0.66 12.55
N SER A 61 14.47 1.41 13.27
CA SER A 61 14.81 1.93 14.59
C SER A 61 15.06 0.83 15.62
N GLN A 62 14.33 -0.29 15.54
CA GLN A 62 14.43 -1.37 16.52
C GLN A 62 15.33 -2.53 16.09
N ARG A 63 15.48 -2.79 14.78
CA ARG A 63 16.24 -3.93 14.24
C ARG A 63 17.51 -3.54 13.49
N GLY A 64 17.76 -2.25 13.31
CA GLY A 64 18.92 -1.75 12.57
C GLY A 64 18.78 -1.90 11.05
N ALA A 65 19.92 -1.93 10.35
CA ALA A 65 19.97 -2.08 8.90
C ALA A 65 19.46 -3.46 8.46
N LEU A 66 18.73 -3.52 7.36
CA LEU A 66 18.31 -4.79 6.79
C LEU A 66 19.48 -5.45 6.06
N THR A 67 19.53 -6.78 6.00
CA THR A 67 20.53 -7.49 5.19
C THR A 67 20.48 -6.99 3.73
N GLY A 68 21.62 -6.54 3.22
CA GLY A 68 21.74 -5.94 1.88
C GLY A 68 21.60 -4.42 1.84
N ASP A 69 21.22 -3.77 2.94
CA ASP A 69 21.44 -2.33 3.12
C ASP A 69 22.93 -2.04 3.41
N GLY A 70 23.38 -0.85 3.05
CA GLY A 70 24.73 -0.37 3.36
C GLY A 70 24.72 0.72 4.42
N ASP A 71 25.88 1.06 4.97
CA ASP A 71 26.03 2.01 6.09
C ASP A 71 25.43 3.41 5.84
N ARG A 72 25.23 3.77 4.57
CA ARG A 72 24.78 5.11 4.14
C ARG A 72 23.35 5.14 3.58
N SER A 73 22.67 4.02 3.44
CA SER A 73 21.35 3.98 2.78
C SER A 73 20.53 2.74 3.11
N ASP A 74 19.22 2.92 3.20
CA ASP A 74 18.24 1.85 3.43
C ASP A 74 17.59 1.35 2.12
N ASN A 75 18.33 1.37 1.01
CA ASN A 75 17.76 1.16 -0.32
C ASN A 75 17.08 -0.21 -0.49
N HIS A 76 17.62 -1.26 0.12
CA HIS A 76 17.03 -2.60 0.07
C HIS A 76 15.71 -2.63 0.86
N ARG A 77 15.69 -2.09 2.08
CA ARG A 77 14.44 -1.94 2.85
C ARG A 77 13.42 -1.07 2.12
N VAL A 78 13.83 0.07 1.56
CA VAL A 78 12.96 0.97 0.80
C VAL A 78 12.31 0.24 -0.38
N LYS A 79 13.10 -0.50 -1.18
CA LYS A 79 12.56 -1.30 -2.29
C LYS A 79 11.60 -2.40 -1.81
N ARG A 80 11.95 -3.11 -0.72
CA ARG A 80 11.10 -4.16 -0.12
C ARG A 80 9.73 -3.62 0.29
N TYR A 81 9.69 -2.47 0.95
CA TYR A 81 8.43 -1.86 1.42
C TYR A 81 7.65 -1.18 0.29
N LEU A 82 8.31 -0.51 -0.65
CA LEU A 82 7.66 0.06 -1.84
C LEU A 82 6.90 -1.01 -2.64
N ALA A 83 7.48 -2.21 -2.77
CA ALA A 83 6.84 -3.32 -3.49
C ALA A 83 5.50 -3.74 -2.86
N LYS A 84 5.29 -3.55 -1.55
CA LYS A 84 4.10 -4.00 -0.81
C LYS A 84 2.81 -3.31 -1.22
N TYR A 85 2.87 -2.07 -1.73
CA TYR A 85 1.69 -1.33 -2.17
C TYR A 85 1.76 -0.94 -3.66
N THR A 86 2.75 -1.43 -4.41
CA THR A 86 2.91 -1.15 -5.84
C THR A 86 2.86 -2.44 -6.65
N ILE A 87 3.99 -3.14 -6.82
CA ILE A 87 4.10 -4.26 -7.75
C ILE A 87 3.48 -5.55 -7.21
N ASN A 88 3.56 -5.82 -5.91
CA ASN A 88 3.04 -7.09 -5.35
C ASN A 88 1.51 -7.17 -5.42
N PRO A 89 0.74 -6.12 -5.08
CA PRO A 89 -0.69 -6.09 -5.36
C PRO A 89 -1.00 -6.28 -6.84
N ALA A 90 -0.24 -5.64 -7.73
CA ALA A 90 -0.45 -5.76 -9.16
C ALA A 90 -0.21 -7.19 -9.68
N ILE A 91 0.81 -7.88 -9.15
CA ILE A 91 1.08 -9.30 -9.46
C ILE A 91 -0.05 -10.18 -8.94
N ALA A 92 -0.39 -10.06 -7.65
CA ALA A 92 -1.39 -10.89 -6.99
C ALA A 92 -2.77 -10.81 -7.66
N HIS A 93 -3.12 -9.63 -8.19
CA HIS A 93 -4.39 -9.40 -8.89
C HIS A 93 -4.31 -9.52 -10.43
N GLY A 94 -3.15 -9.87 -11.00
CA GLY A 94 -3.03 -10.17 -12.42
C GLY A 94 -3.08 -8.95 -13.34
N ILE A 95 -2.63 -7.80 -12.84
CA ILE A 95 -2.63 -6.51 -13.54
C ILE A 95 -1.23 -5.91 -13.69
N ALA A 96 -0.18 -6.65 -13.31
CA ALA A 96 1.22 -6.20 -13.32
C ALA A 96 1.76 -5.80 -14.70
N ASN A 97 1.14 -6.27 -15.79
CA ASN A 97 1.48 -5.86 -17.16
C ASN A 97 1.04 -4.42 -17.46
N HIS A 98 0.14 -3.85 -16.66
CA HIS A 98 -0.43 -2.52 -16.89
C HIS A 98 0.05 -1.48 -15.87
N VAL A 99 0.23 -1.88 -14.61
CA VAL A 99 0.49 -0.97 -13.48
C VAL A 99 1.43 -1.60 -12.45
N GLY A 100 1.72 -0.86 -11.37
CA GLY A 100 2.43 -1.36 -10.19
C GLY A 100 3.92 -1.03 -10.15
N SER A 101 4.49 -0.38 -11.17
CA SER A 101 5.89 0.04 -11.19
C SER A 101 6.16 1.03 -12.32
N VAL A 102 7.29 1.73 -12.22
CA VAL A 102 7.80 2.63 -13.28
C VAL A 102 8.65 1.80 -14.24
N GLU A 103 8.00 1.18 -15.22
CA GLU A 103 8.61 0.34 -16.25
C GLU A 103 8.06 0.71 -17.63
N VAL A 104 8.89 0.62 -18.67
CA VAL A 104 8.50 0.91 -20.05
C VAL A 104 7.33 0.02 -20.47
N GLY A 105 6.34 0.60 -21.14
CA GLY A 105 5.15 -0.11 -21.61
C GLY A 105 3.98 -0.15 -20.62
N LYS A 106 4.22 0.16 -19.33
CA LYS A 106 3.14 0.31 -18.34
C LYS A 106 2.45 1.66 -18.46
N LEU A 107 1.24 1.75 -17.90
CA LEU A 107 0.49 2.98 -17.83
C LEU A 107 1.24 4.02 -17.00
N ALA A 108 1.28 5.27 -17.46
CA ALA A 108 1.96 6.38 -16.77
C ALA A 108 1.15 6.87 -15.56
N ASP A 109 0.99 5.98 -14.58
CA ASP A 109 0.41 6.25 -13.27
C ASP A 109 1.54 6.56 -12.30
N LEU A 110 1.79 7.85 -12.08
CA LEU A 110 2.95 8.34 -11.37
C LEU A 110 2.51 9.26 -10.23
N CYS A 111 3.30 9.26 -9.15
CA CYS A 111 3.07 10.15 -8.02
C CYS A 111 4.35 10.94 -7.76
N LEU A 112 4.24 12.26 -7.77
CA LEU A 112 5.37 13.16 -7.53
C LEU A 112 5.35 13.63 -6.08
N TRP A 113 6.52 13.55 -5.44
CA TRP A 113 6.69 13.87 -4.04
C TRP A 113 7.77 14.92 -3.87
N ASN A 114 7.49 15.93 -3.04
CA ASN A 114 8.58 16.66 -2.39
C ASN A 114 9.19 15.72 -1.33
N PRO A 115 10.52 15.54 -1.26
CA PRO A 115 11.15 14.68 -0.26
C PRO A 115 10.68 14.92 1.18
N ALA A 116 10.44 16.19 1.56
CA ALA A 116 9.96 16.54 2.90
C ALA A 116 8.54 16.02 3.22
N MET A 117 7.76 15.68 2.19
CA MET A 117 6.36 15.22 2.26
C MET A 117 6.19 13.77 1.75
N PHE A 118 7.28 13.07 1.45
CA PHE A 118 7.25 11.72 0.90
C PHE A 118 6.44 10.77 1.79
N GLY A 119 5.52 10.03 1.18
CA GLY A 119 4.64 9.08 1.87
C GLY A 119 3.46 9.70 2.62
N VAL A 120 3.40 11.03 2.73
CA VAL A 120 2.37 11.75 3.50
C VAL A 120 1.41 12.53 2.60
N LYS A 121 1.93 13.52 1.86
CA LYS A 121 1.14 14.40 0.99
C LYS A 121 1.86 14.57 -0.35
N PRO A 122 1.37 13.95 -1.43
CA PRO A 122 2.01 14.10 -2.73
C PRO A 122 1.86 15.54 -3.24
N ALA A 123 2.79 15.96 -4.08
CA ALA A 123 2.68 17.22 -4.81
C ALA A 123 1.64 17.07 -5.93
N MET A 124 1.67 15.93 -6.63
CA MET A 124 0.85 15.66 -7.80
C MET A 124 0.65 14.16 -8.02
N VAL A 125 -0.52 13.78 -8.53
CA VAL A 125 -0.87 12.43 -8.98
C VAL A 125 -1.21 12.48 -10.46
N ILE A 126 -0.46 11.72 -11.24
CA ILE A 126 -0.60 11.58 -12.70
C ILE A 126 -1.27 10.23 -12.97
N LYS A 127 -2.33 10.24 -13.78
CA LYS A 127 -3.07 9.05 -14.21
C LYS A 127 -2.99 8.97 -15.73
N GLY A 128 -2.46 7.86 -16.26
CA GLY A 128 -2.36 7.64 -17.70
C GLY A 128 -1.69 8.79 -18.47
N GLY A 129 -0.72 9.48 -17.86
CA GLY A 129 -0.01 10.61 -18.48
C GLY A 129 -0.65 11.99 -18.30
N MET A 130 -1.82 12.08 -17.66
CA MET A 130 -2.46 13.38 -17.35
C MET A 130 -2.54 13.61 -15.84
N ILE A 131 -2.45 14.87 -15.42
CA ILE A 131 -2.58 15.23 -14.00
C ILE A 131 -4.03 14.99 -13.56
N ALA A 132 -4.23 14.06 -12.62
CA ALA A 132 -5.54 13.76 -12.06
C ALA A 132 -5.80 14.57 -10.79
N TRP A 133 -4.78 14.75 -9.95
CA TRP A 133 -4.87 15.53 -8.71
C TRP A 133 -3.56 16.29 -8.45
N SER A 134 -3.65 17.46 -7.83
CA SER A 134 -2.49 18.27 -7.46
C SER A 134 -2.77 19.12 -6.22
N GLN A 135 -1.73 19.45 -5.47
CA GLN A 135 -1.76 20.55 -4.51
C GLN A 135 -1.99 21.84 -5.28
N MET A 136 -3.06 22.58 -4.95
CA MET A 136 -3.44 23.79 -5.66
C MET A 136 -3.94 24.85 -4.69
N GLY A 137 -3.39 26.06 -4.86
CA GLY A 137 -3.72 27.26 -4.09
C GLY A 137 -5.05 27.92 -4.51
N ASP A 138 -5.19 29.19 -4.17
CA ASP A 138 -6.31 30.01 -4.61
C ASP A 138 -6.34 30.13 -6.15
N ALA A 139 -7.49 29.81 -6.74
CA ALA A 139 -7.69 29.84 -8.18
C ALA A 139 -7.77 31.26 -8.76
N ASN A 140 -8.06 32.27 -7.93
CA ASN A 140 -8.10 33.67 -8.34
C ASN A 140 -6.78 34.41 -8.07
N ALA A 141 -5.77 33.73 -7.52
CA ALA A 141 -4.48 34.35 -7.26
C ALA A 141 -3.64 34.48 -8.54
N SER A 142 -2.59 35.31 -8.49
CA SER A 142 -1.72 35.59 -9.64
C SER A 142 -0.81 34.42 -10.06
N ILE A 143 -0.62 33.44 -9.18
CA ILE A 143 0.20 32.23 -9.36
C ILE A 143 -0.45 31.07 -8.56
N PRO A 144 -0.10 29.79 -8.78
CA PRO A 144 -0.85 28.65 -8.20
C PRO A 144 -0.51 28.29 -6.74
N THR A 145 0.45 28.97 -6.12
CA THR A 145 0.97 28.69 -4.76
C THR A 145 0.39 29.49 -3.59
N PRO A 146 -0.30 30.64 -3.77
CA PRO A 146 -0.94 31.37 -2.69
C PRO A 146 -2.00 30.54 -1.97
N GLN A 147 -2.10 30.72 -0.66
CA GLN A 147 -2.99 29.96 0.20
C GLN A 147 -4.47 30.29 -0.08
N PRO A 148 -5.40 29.34 0.15
CA PRO A 148 -5.21 28.02 0.75
C PRO A 148 -4.81 26.94 -0.27
N VAL A 149 -3.70 26.25 0.01
CA VAL A 149 -3.22 25.11 -0.78
C VAL A 149 -3.78 23.81 -0.21
N HIS A 150 -4.52 23.08 -1.04
CA HIS A 150 -4.99 21.73 -0.73
C HIS A 150 -5.08 20.88 -2.00
N MET A 151 -5.22 19.57 -1.85
CA MET A 151 -5.42 18.66 -2.97
C MET A 151 -6.74 18.97 -3.68
N ARG A 152 -6.69 19.13 -5.00
CA ARG A 152 -7.85 19.37 -5.86
C ARG A 152 -7.83 18.44 -7.08
N PRO A 153 -8.99 18.02 -7.60
CA PRO A 153 -9.07 17.30 -8.87
C PRO A 153 -8.65 18.22 -10.02
N MET A 154 -7.89 17.66 -10.96
CA MET A 154 -7.34 18.31 -12.15
C MET A 154 -7.97 17.72 -13.43
N PHE A 155 -7.57 18.20 -14.60
CA PHE A 155 -8.19 17.81 -15.88
C PHE A 155 -8.30 16.30 -16.14
N GLY A 156 -7.33 15.49 -15.68
CA GLY A 156 -7.39 14.02 -15.81
C GLY A 156 -8.50 13.35 -14.99
N SER A 157 -9.17 14.09 -14.10
CA SER A 157 -10.28 13.62 -13.28
C SER A 157 -11.66 13.98 -13.83
N PHE A 158 -11.76 14.48 -15.07
CA PHE A 158 -13.04 14.94 -15.63
C PHE A 158 -13.33 14.39 -17.03
N GLY A 159 -14.61 14.11 -17.30
CA GLY A 159 -15.14 13.80 -18.63
C GLY A 159 -14.40 12.70 -19.38
N GLY A 160 -14.22 12.89 -20.69
CA GLY A 160 -13.54 11.93 -21.56
C GLY A 160 -12.10 11.61 -21.16
N ALA A 161 -11.41 12.51 -20.46
CA ALA A 161 -10.04 12.25 -20.00
C ALA A 161 -9.98 11.05 -19.03
N ILE A 162 -11.02 10.82 -18.23
CA ILE A 162 -11.12 9.65 -17.36
C ILE A 162 -11.12 8.36 -18.20
N HIS A 163 -11.77 8.37 -19.36
CA HIS A 163 -11.93 7.20 -20.23
C HIS A 163 -10.59 6.77 -20.84
N ASP A 164 -9.78 7.73 -21.27
CA ASP A 164 -8.51 7.50 -21.97
C ASP A 164 -7.34 7.21 -21.01
N THR A 165 -7.39 7.77 -19.80
CA THR A 165 -6.29 7.69 -18.81
C THR A 165 -6.42 6.54 -17.81
N SER A 166 -7.57 5.86 -17.78
CA SER A 166 -7.87 4.80 -16.82
C SER A 166 -8.20 3.47 -17.48
N ILE A 167 -8.06 2.39 -16.71
CA ILE A 167 -8.39 1.03 -17.13
C ILE A 167 -9.41 0.46 -16.15
N THR A 168 -10.44 -0.19 -16.67
CA THR A 168 -11.31 -1.10 -15.91
C THR A 168 -10.83 -2.53 -16.11
N PHE A 169 -10.32 -3.14 -15.04
CA PHE A 169 -9.90 -4.54 -15.08
C PHE A 169 -11.10 -5.48 -14.94
N LEU A 170 -11.19 -6.48 -15.82
CA LEU A 170 -12.29 -7.44 -15.87
C LEU A 170 -11.73 -8.87 -15.98
N SER A 171 -12.58 -9.87 -15.74
CA SER A 171 -12.23 -11.24 -16.11
C SER A 171 -12.14 -11.38 -17.63
N LYS A 172 -11.30 -12.32 -18.10
CA LYS A 172 -11.23 -12.65 -19.53
C LYS A 172 -12.61 -13.01 -20.10
N HIS A 173 -13.39 -13.79 -19.36
CA HIS A 173 -14.74 -14.18 -19.77
C HIS A 173 -15.67 -12.99 -19.99
N ALA A 174 -15.64 -11.98 -19.11
CA ALA A 174 -16.48 -10.79 -19.25
C ALA A 174 -16.13 -9.97 -20.50
N ILE A 175 -14.85 -9.89 -20.85
CA ILE A 175 -14.42 -9.21 -22.08
C ILE A 175 -14.85 -10.02 -23.31
N ASP A 176 -14.58 -11.34 -23.31
CA ASP A 176 -14.90 -12.22 -24.43
C ASP A 176 -16.41 -12.34 -24.68
N SER A 177 -17.26 -12.16 -23.65
CA SER A 177 -18.72 -12.14 -23.78
C SER A 177 -19.29 -10.80 -24.27
N GLY A 178 -18.44 -9.81 -24.53
CA GLY A 178 -18.87 -8.48 -24.99
C GLY A 178 -19.49 -7.59 -23.90
N LEU A 179 -19.32 -7.94 -22.61
CA LEU A 179 -19.89 -7.17 -21.50
C LEU A 179 -19.55 -5.67 -21.54
N PRO A 180 -18.30 -5.23 -21.82
CA PRO A 180 -17.97 -3.81 -21.85
C PRO A 180 -18.84 -3.01 -22.82
N SER A 181 -19.05 -3.55 -24.02
CA SER A 181 -19.91 -2.93 -25.03
C SER A 181 -21.38 -2.99 -24.62
N ALA A 182 -21.84 -4.11 -24.06
CA ALA A 182 -23.23 -4.29 -23.64
C ALA A 182 -23.67 -3.28 -22.56
N ILE A 183 -22.76 -2.88 -21.66
CA ILE A 183 -23.04 -1.88 -20.62
C ILE A 183 -22.60 -0.45 -20.99
N GLY A 184 -22.11 -0.23 -22.21
CA GLY A 184 -21.63 1.08 -22.67
C GLY A 184 -20.40 1.60 -21.91
N LEU A 185 -19.53 0.71 -21.42
CA LEU A 185 -18.35 1.08 -20.66
C LEU A 185 -17.37 1.89 -21.53
N GLN A 186 -17.12 3.13 -21.12
CA GLN A 186 -16.29 4.06 -21.88
C GLN A 186 -14.79 3.94 -21.59
N LYS A 187 -14.41 3.54 -20.37
CA LYS A 187 -13.01 3.33 -19.99
C LYS A 187 -12.42 2.16 -20.78
N ARG A 188 -11.13 2.27 -21.12
CA ARG A 188 -10.35 1.13 -21.63
C ARG A 188 -10.49 -0.07 -20.70
N THR A 189 -10.59 -1.26 -21.25
CA THR A 189 -10.68 -2.50 -20.48
C THR A 189 -9.43 -3.34 -20.64
N ALA A 190 -9.09 -4.12 -19.62
CA ALA A 190 -8.03 -5.11 -19.68
C ALA A 190 -8.41 -6.36 -18.88
N ALA A 191 -8.08 -7.53 -19.42
CA ALA A 191 -8.32 -8.79 -18.72
C ALA A 191 -7.26 -8.99 -17.63
N VAL A 192 -7.68 -9.36 -16.43
CA VAL A 192 -6.75 -9.90 -15.42
C VAL A 192 -6.22 -11.25 -15.89
N CYS A 193 -4.94 -11.53 -15.64
CA CYS A 193 -4.31 -12.78 -16.09
C CYS A 193 -3.18 -13.25 -15.15
N GLY A 194 -2.74 -14.49 -15.29
CA GLY A 194 -1.52 -14.99 -14.63
C GLY A 194 -1.61 -15.25 -13.12
N ILE A 195 -2.82 -15.31 -12.54
CA ILE A 195 -3.00 -15.39 -11.07
C ILE A 195 -3.16 -16.80 -10.49
N ARG A 196 -3.18 -17.85 -11.32
CA ARG A 196 -3.47 -19.22 -10.87
C ARG A 196 -2.24 -20.06 -10.51
N GLN A 197 -1.07 -19.66 -10.99
CA GLN A 197 0.20 -20.36 -10.78
C GLN A 197 1.18 -19.53 -9.93
N LEU A 198 0.69 -18.45 -9.31
CA LEU A 198 1.50 -17.61 -8.45
C LEU A 198 1.81 -18.33 -7.15
N THR A 199 3.05 -18.19 -6.72
CA THR A 199 3.56 -18.63 -5.44
C THR A 199 4.11 -17.43 -4.68
N LYS A 200 4.46 -17.64 -3.41
CA LYS A 200 5.14 -16.62 -2.61
C LYS A 200 6.44 -16.12 -3.27
N ARG A 201 7.13 -16.95 -4.04
CA ARG A 201 8.38 -16.63 -4.74
C ARG A 201 8.21 -15.61 -5.88
N ASP A 202 6.99 -15.42 -6.36
CA ASP A 202 6.71 -14.43 -7.40
C ASP A 202 6.62 -13.00 -6.84
N LEU A 203 6.45 -12.86 -5.52
CA LEU A 203 6.26 -11.58 -4.84
C LEU A 203 7.60 -10.90 -4.60
N LYS A 204 7.79 -9.76 -5.28
CA LYS A 204 9.08 -9.08 -5.38
C LYS A 204 9.55 -8.62 -4.01
N LEU A 205 10.78 -9.04 -3.67
CA LEU A 205 11.51 -8.69 -2.44
C LEU A 205 10.80 -9.12 -1.15
N ASN A 206 9.77 -9.97 -1.27
CA ASN A 206 8.87 -10.37 -0.19
C ASN A 206 8.40 -11.81 -0.39
N ASP A 207 9.36 -12.70 -0.56
CA ASP A 207 9.20 -14.11 -0.87
C ASP A 207 9.57 -15.06 0.28
N ALA A 208 9.85 -14.50 1.47
CA ALA A 208 10.25 -15.30 2.63
C ALA A 208 9.13 -16.26 3.06
N MET A 209 9.49 -17.51 3.35
CA MET A 209 8.60 -18.55 3.84
C MET A 209 9.22 -19.22 5.08
N PRO A 210 9.37 -18.49 6.19
CA PRO A 210 9.85 -19.08 7.44
C PRO A 210 8.88 -20.14 7.94
N HIS A 211 9.39 -21.11 8.71
CA HIS A 211 8.54 -22.03 9.47
C HIS A 211 7.87 -21.27 10.61
N MET A 212 6.54 -21.18 10.58
CA MET A 212 5.76 -20.36 11.51
C MET A 212 5.13 -21.22 12.60
N GLU A 213 5.25 -20.77 13.85
CA GLU A 213 4.60 -21.39 15.00
C GLU A 213 3.88 -20.31 15.81
N VAL A 214 2.69 -20.63 16.32
CA VAL A 214 1.93 -19.77 17.24
C VAL A 214 1.48 -20.65 18.40
N ASP A 215 1.89 -20.29 19.60
CA ASP A 215 1.46 -21.00 20.80
C ASP A 215 -0.04 -20.73 21.08
N PRO A 216 -0.87 -21.78 21.31
CA PRO A 216 -2.31 -21.63 21.42
C PRO A 216 -2.78 -20.97 22.73
N GLU A 217 -1.92 -20.90 23.76
CA GLU A 217 -2.27 -20.36 25.08
C GLU A 217 -1.65 -18.98 25.29
N THR A 218 -0.38 -18.82 24.93
CA THR A 218 0.39 -17.58 25.12
C THR A 218 0.36 -16.65 23.90
N TYR A 219 -0.04 -17.17 22.73
CA TYR A 219 -0.02 -16.47 21.44
C TYR A 219 1.37 -16.03 20.97
N GLU A 220 2.44 -16.51 21.61
CA GLU A 220 3.82 -16.28 21.17
C GLU A 220 3.97 -16.74 19.72
N VAL A 221 4.47 -15.84 18.87
CA VAL A 221 4.73 -16.12 17.46
C VAL A 221 6.20 -16.36 17.27
N ARG A 222 6.56 -17.48 16.63
CA ARG A 222 7.94 -17.82 16.28
C ARG A 222 8.08 -18.02 14.78
N ALA A 223 9.21 -17.58 14.24
CA ALA A 223 9.65 -17.87 12.88
C ALA A 223 11.00 -18.56 12.94
N ASP A 224 11.10 -19.77 12.38
CA ASP A 224 12.31 -20.61 12.42
C ASP A 224 12.85 -20.79 13.85
N GLY A 225 11.95 -20.89 14.84
CA GLY A 225 12.25 -21.01 16.27
C GLY A 225 12.51 -19.69 17.02
N GLU A 226 12.71 -18.58 16.31
CA GLU A 226 12.97 -17.27 16.89
C GLU A 226 11.67 -16.55 17.27
N LEU A 227 11.58 -16.05 18.52
CA LEU A 227 10.44 -15.28 19.01
C LEU A 227 10.33 -13.93 18.30
N LEU A 228 9.17 -13.67 17.69
CA LEU A 228 8.87 -12.43 16.99
C LEU A 228 8.14 -11.45 17.92
N THR A 229 8.90 -10.60 18.59
CA THR A 229 8.35 -9.54 19.45
C THR A 229 9.07 -8.21 19.24
N CYS A 230 8.33 -7.11 19.41
CA CYS A 230 8.87 -5.76 19.29
C CYS A 230 8.06 -4.77 20.14
N GLU A 231 8.72 -3.72 20.62
CA GLU A 231 8.08 -2.72 21.47
C GLU A 231 7.15 -1.81 20.66
N PRO A 232 5.99 -1.40 21.20
CA PRO A 232 5.12 -0.43 20.55
C PRO A 232 5.82 0.94 20.45
N ALA A 233 5.71 1.60 19.30
CA ALA A 233 6.27 2.94 19.13
C ALA A 233 5.42 3.97 19.88
N THR A 234 6.05 4.82 20.69
CA THR A 234 5.37 5.90 21.43
C THR A 234 5.12 7.14 20.60
N VAL A 235 5.95 7.37 19.57
CA VAL A 235 5.84 8.47 18.60
C VAL A 235 6.20 7.92 17.21
N LEU A 236 5.47 8.35 16.19
CA LEU A 236 5.74 7.96 14.80
C LEU A 236 6.10 9.19 13.94
N PRO A 237 6.98 9.03 12.93
CA PRO A 237 7.11 10.01 11.88
C PRO A 237 5.82 10.06 11.04
N MET A 238 5.74 11.02 10.13
CA MET A 238 4.61 11.12 9.21
C MET A 238 3.25 11.21 9.95
N ALA A 239 3.21 11.91 11.08
CA ALA A 239 2.03 12.06 11.93
C ALA A 239 1.81 13.54 12.27
N GLN A 240 1.82 13.91 13.56
CA GLN A 240 1.47 15.23 14.10
C GLN A 240 2.10 16.43 13.36
N ARG A 241 3.30 16.28 12.79
CA ARG A 241 3.98 17.34 12.04
C ARG A 241 3.23 17.80 10.78
N TYR A 242 2.43 16.93 10.17
CA TYR A 242 1.92 17.12 8.81
C TYR A 242 0.41 17.30 8.70
N PHE A 243 -0.34 16.94 9.73
CA PHE A 243 -1.79 16.95 9.70
C PHE A 243 -2.35 18.01 10.65
N LEU A 244 -3.40 18.68 10.21
CA LEU A 244 -4.10 19.67 11.03
C LEU A 244 -4.90 18.99 12.16
N PHE A 245 -5.31 17.73 11.94
CA PHE A 245 -6.04 16.85 12.85
C PHE A 245 -5.46 15.45 12.78
#